data_AF-A0A1L7NQT1-F1
#
_entry.id   AF-A0A1L7NQT1-F1
#
_cell.length_a   1.000
_cell.length_b   1.000
_cell.length_c   1.000
_cell.angle_alpha   90.00
_cell.angle_beta   90.00
_cell.angle_gamma   90.00
#
_symmetry.space_group_name_H-M   'P 1'
#
loop_
_entity.id
_entity.type
_entity.pdbx_description
1 polymer ?
#
loop_
_entity_poly.entity_id
_entity_poly.type
_entity_poly.pdbx_seq_one_letter_code
_entity_poly.pdbx_strand_id
1 'polypeptide(L)'
;KPENSFVAHAVAQGFNVYLVSWRNVPEELKTLTWKDYLEEGALTAIDEVRSHAGIEKINVLGFCVGGTILASALGVLAARGELDDFIESATYLTTLLDFSEPGDIKAYLGESTYQMRAQQFGPDGTGGMMKGSELAQSFASLRANDLI
;
A
#
# COMPACT_ATOMS: atom_id res chain seq x y z
N LYS A 1 4.06 19.20 -8.72
CA LYS A 1 4.38 20.64 -8.57
C LYS A 1 4.31 20.96 -7.08
N PRO A 2 5.31 21.67 -6.48
CA PRO A 2 5.38 21.92 -5.04
C PRO A 2 4.10 22.51 -4.42
N GLU A 3 3.42 23.38 -5.17
CA GLU A 3 2.18 24.08 -4.79
C GLU A 3 0.98 23.15 -4.55
N ASN A 4 1.01 21.91 -5.04
CA ASN A 4 -0.08 20.93 -4.90
C ASN A 4 0.29 19.78 -3.95
N SER A 5 1.26 19.97 -3.07
CA SER A 5 1.71 18.94 -2.13
C SER A 5 0.77 18.81 -0.94
N PHE A 6 0.08 17.67 -0.82
CA PHE A 6 -0.71 17.33 0.37
C PHE A 6 0.16 17.32 1.63
N VAL A 7 1.38 16.76 1.56
CA VAL A 7 2.30 16.70 2.70
C VAL A 7 2.67 18.11 3.18
N ALA A 8 3.02 19.01 2.26
CA ALA A 8 3.36 20.38 2.63
C ALA A 8 2.16 21.12 3.23
N HIS A 9 0.96 20.89 2.69
CA HIS A 9 -0.27 21.45 3.26
C HIS A 9 -0.52 20.93 4.69
N ALA A 10 -0.45 19.61 4.91
CA ALA A 10 -0.68 19.01 6.23
C ALA A 10 0.34 19.52 7.27
N VAL A 11 1.63 19.61 6.91
CA VAL A 11 2.65 20.22 7.78
C VAL A 11 2.31 21.68 8.08
N ALA A 12 1.89 22.47 7.08
CA ALA A 12 1.49 23.86 7.28
C ALA A 12 0.23 24.02 8.15
N GLN A 13 -0.63 23.00 8.23
CA GLN A 13 -1.77 22.95 9.18
C GLN A 13 -1.35 22.55 10.60
N GLY A 14 -0.07 22.26 10.85
CA GLY A 14 0.46 21.97 12.18
C GLY A 14 0.56 20.47 12.53
N PHE A 15 0.37 19.56 11.57
CA PHE A 15 0.56 18.14 11.80
C PHE A 15 2.05 17.75 11.74
N ASN A 16 2.48 16.89 12.66
CA ASN A 16 3.73 16.15 12.53
C ASN A 16 3.50 15.01 11.52
N VAL A 17 4.03 15.18 10.30
CA VAL A 17 3.80 14.22 9.21
C VAL A 17 4.99 13.29 9.07
N TYR A 18 4.71 11.99 9.17
CA TYR A 18 5.62 10.91 8.81
C TYR A 18 5.10 10.24 7.54
N LEU A 19 6.02 9.77 6.69
CA LEU A 19 5.66 9.18 5.40
C LEU A 19 6.51 7.94 5.13
N VAL A 20 5.85 6.82 4.82
CA VAL A 20 6.52 5.59 4.40
C VAL A 20 6.97 5.75 2.94
N SER A 21 8.28 5.80 2.72
CA SER A 21 8.89 5.79 1.40
C SER A 21 9.28 4.38 1.01
N TRP A 22 8.44 3.70 0.25
CA TRP A 22 8.65 2.31 -0.16
C TRP A 22 9.92 2.13 -1.00
N ARG A 23 10.66 1.06 -0.69
CA ARG A 23 11.85 0.65 -1.45
C ARG A 23 11.43 0.04 -2.79
N ASN A 24 12.13 0.40 -3.86
CA ASN A 24 12.03 -0.35 -5.11
C ASN A 24 12.71 -1.72 -4.91
N VAL A 25 11.98 -2.81 -5.09
CA VAL A 25 12.40 -4.16 -4.72
C VAL A 25 13.51 -4.65 -5.65
N PRO A 26 14.72 -4.91 -5.14
CA PRO A 26 15.79 -5.53 -5.92
C PRO A 26 15.63 -7.06 -5.97
N GLU A 27 16.34 -7.72 -6.88
CA GLU A 27 16.21 -9.18 -7.13
C GLU A 27 16.44 -10.02 -5.87
N GLU A 28 17.34 -9.60 -4.99
CA GLU A 28 17.61 -10.31 -3.73
C GLU A 28 16.42 -10.30 -2.75
N LEU A 29 15.43 -9.42 -2.95
CA LEU A 29 14.22 -9.32 -2.14
C LEU A 29 12.97 -9.82 -2.91
N LYS A 30 13.14 -10.57 -3.99
CA LYS A 30 11.99 -11.08 -4.78
C LYS A 30 11.05 -12.02 -4.03
N THR A 31 11.49 -12.55 -2.90
CA THR A 31 10.71 -13.46 -2.05
C THR A 31 9.83 -12.71 -1.04
N LEU A 32 9.84 -11.37 -1.04
CA LEU A 32 8.96 -10.58 -0.19
C LEU A 32 7.50 -10.90 -0.52
N THR A 33 6.74 -11.11 0.54
CA THR A 33 5.32 -11.46 0.52
C THR A 33 4.50 -10.30 1.07
N TRP A 34 3.17 -10.38 0.93
CA TRP A 34 2.26 -9.41 1.55
C TRP A 34 2.50 -9.28 3.06
N LYS A 35 2.79 -10.40 3.75
CA LYS A 35 3.08 -10.41 5.18
C LYS A 35 4.26 -9.50 5.53
N ASP A 36 5.33 -9.54 4.73
CA ASP A 36 6.53 -8.74 4.99
C ASP A 36 6.25 -7.24 4.84
N TYR A 37 5.40 -6.85 3.88
CA TYR A 37 4.92 -5.46 3.76
C TYR A 37 4.06 -5.01 4.96
N LEU A 38 3.35 -5.93 5.61
CA LEU A 38 2.61 -5.63 6.83
C LEU A 38 3.56 -5.53 8.03
N GLU A 39 4.38 -6.56 8.26
CA GLU A 39 5.24 -6.67 9.44
C GLU A 39 6.38 -5.66 9.41
N GLU A 40 7.21 -5.67 8.36
CA GLU A 40 8.40 -4.81 8.25
C GLU A 40 8.07 -3.41 7.69
N GLY A 41 6.89 -3.26 7.08
CA GLY A 41 6.43 -2.01 6.50
C GLY A 41 5.47 -1.27 7.43
N ALA A 42 4.17 -1.54 7.30
CA ALA A 42 3.12 -0.75 7.93
C ALA A 42 3.14 -0.82 9.46
N LEU A 43 3.28 -2.02 10.04
CA LEU A 43 3.27 -2.21 11.50
C LEU A 43 4.52 -1.63 12.14
N THR A 44 5.72 -1.88 11.57
CA THR A 44 6.95 -1.23 12.01
C THR A 44 6.84 0.30 11.92
N ALA A 45 6.31 0.85 10.83
CA ALA A 45 6.16 2.31 10.71
C ALA A 45 5.22 2.90 11.78
N ILE A 46 4.13 2.22 12.11
CA ILE A 46 3.22 2.64 13.20
C ILE A 46 3.97 2.68 14.53
N ASP A 47 4.72 1.62 14.85
CA ASP A 47 5.46 1.51 16.11
C ASP A 47 6.60 2.55 16.21
N GLU A 48 7.41 2.66 15.16
CA GLU A 48 8.53 3.61 15.08
C GLU A 48 8.06 5.07 15.19
N VAL A 49 6.94 5.42 14.55
CA VAL A 49 6.40 6.78 14.64
C VAL A 49 5.90 7.09 16.05
N ARG A 50 5.16 6.15 16.67
CA ARG A 50 4.67 6.31 18.06
C ARG A 50 5.84 6.45 19.04
N SER A 51 6.84 5.58 18.92
CA SER A 51 8.06 5.60 19.73
C SER A 51 8.84 6.90 19.56
N HIS A 52 9.12 7.30 18.31
CA HIS A 52 9.85 8.52 18.00
C HIS A 52 9.11 9.79 18.45
N ALA A 53 7.79 9.85 18.28
CA ALA A 53 6.99 11.00 18.69
C ALA A 53 6.62 11.00 20.18
N GLY A 54 6.85 9.89 20.91
CA GLY A 54 6.50 9.75 22.32
C GLY A 54 5.00 9.82 22.59
N ILE A 55 4.17 9.32 21.66
CA ILE A 55 2.71 9.36 21.75
C ILE A 55 2.10 7.96 21.66
N GLU A 56 1.05 7.73 22.43
CA GLU A 56 0.37 6.44 22.48
C GLU A 56 -0.46 6.17 21.22
N LYS A 57 -1.08 7.18 20.62
CA LYS A 57 -1.93 6.99 19.44
C LYS A 57 -1.53 7.90 18.30
N ILE A 58 -1.69 7.41 17.08
CA ILE A 58 -1.48 8.17 15.85
C ILE A 58 -2.71 8.16 14.95
N ASN A 59 -2.84 9.20 14.14
CA ASN A 59 -3.72 9.19 12.98
C ASN A 59 -2.97 8.56 11.81
N VAL A 60 -3.61 7.65 11.08
CA VAL A 60 -3.02 6.98 9.91
C VAL A 60 -3.79 7.31 8.64
N LEU A 61 -3.07 7.40 7.53
CA LEU A 61 -3.63 7.67 6.22
C LEU A 61 -3.08 6.69 5.19
N GLY A 62 -3.99 6.03 4.46
CA GLY A 62 -3.69 5.14 3.37
C GLY A 62 -4.14 5.70 2.04
N PHE A 63 -3.32 5.54 0.99
CA PHE A 63 -3.64 5.99 -0.37
C PHE A 63 -3.45 4.86 -1.38
N CYS A 64 -4.46 4.63 -2.23
CA CYS A 64 -4.45 3.55 -3.23
C CYS A 64 -4.15 2.18 -2.56
N VAL A 65 -3.23 1.38 -3.13
CA VAL A 65 -2.79 0.10 -2.54
C VAL A 65 -2.20 0.27 -1.13
N GLY A 66 -1.61 1.43 -0.82
CA GLY A 66 -1.13 1.74 0.52
C GLY A 66 -2.25 1.77 1.55
N GLY A 67 -3.48 2.08 1.16
CA GLY A 67 -4.65 1.96 2.01
C GLY A 67 -5.11 0.51 2.23
N THR A 68 -4.98 -0.35 1.22
CA THR A 68 -5.25 -1.80 1.37
C THR A 68 -4.23 -2.45 2.30
N ILE A 69 -2.95 -2.07 2.19
CA ILE A 69 -1.88 -2.47 3.11
C ILE A 69 -2.22 -1.99 4.53
N LEU A 70 -2.55 -0.69 4.68
CA LEU A 70 -2.92 -0.12 5.98
C LEU A 70 -4.10 -0.85 6.62
N ALA A 71 -5.21 -1.04 5.88
CA ALA A 71 -6.38 -1.75 6.39
C ALA A 71 -6.06 -3.18 6.85
N SER A 72 -5.20 -3.88 6.10
CA SER A 72 -4.72 -5.22 6.48
C SER A 72 -3.91 -5.17 7.78
N ALA A 73 -3.00 -4.20 7.92
CA ALA A 73 -2.21 -4.01 9.14
C ALA A 73 -3.09 -3.65 10.34
N LEU A 74 -4.10 -2.80 10.16
CA LEU A 74 -5.06 -2.47 11.22
C LEU A 74 -5.90 -3.69 11.63
N GLY A 75 -6.26 -4.56 10.68
CA GLY A 75 -6.89 -5.84 10.98
C GLY A 75 -5.99 -6.75 11.83
N VAL A 76 -4.68 -6.77 11.58
CA VAL A 76 -3.70 -7.49 12.42
C VAL A 76 -3.64 -6.90 13.82
N LEU A 77 -3.56 -5.57 13.97
CA LEU A 77 -3.58 -4.91 15.29
C LEU A 77 -4.88 -5.21 16.05
N ALA A 78 -6.03 -5.20 15.36
CA ALA A 78 -7.31 -5.54 15.98
C ALA A 78 -7.33 -6.97 16.50
N ALA A 79 -6.83 -7.93 15.71
CA ALA A 79 -6.73 -9.33 16.12
C ALA A 79 -5.79 -9.54 17.32
N ARG A 80 -4.81 -8.64 17.52
CA ARG A 80 -3.89 -8.63 18.67
C ARG A 80 -4.45 -7.87 19.88
N GLY A 81 -5.55 -7.15 19.72
CA GLY A 81 -6.10 -6.27 20.77
C GLY A 81 -5.33 -4.96 20.94
N GLU A 82 -4.51 -4.56 19.97
CA GLU A 82 -3.62 -3.39 20.02
C GLU A 82 -4.19 -2.19 19.26
N LEU A 83 -5.24 -2.37 18.45
CA LEU A 83 -5.74 -1.33 17.56
C LEU A 83 -6.14 -0.05 18.31
N ASP A 84 -6.97 -0.20 19.34
CA ASP A 84 -7.49 0.93 20.13
C ASP A 84 -6.40 1.62 20.95
N ASP A 85 -5.27 0.95 21.20
CA ASP A 85 -4.12 1.51 21.91
C ASP A 85 -3.18 2.28 20.98
N PHE A 86 -3.19 1.97 19.68
CA PHE A 86 -2.18 2.43 18.72
C PHE A 86 -2.73 3.48 17.76
N ILE A 87 -4.02 3.43 17.43
CA ILE A 87 -4.63 4.21 16.34
C ILE A 87 -5.77 5.06 16.87
N GLU A 88 -5.70 6.36 16.61
CA GLU A 88 -6.76 7.31 16.94
C GLU A 88 -7.79 7.41 15.81
N SER A 89 -7.32 7.48 14.56
CA SER A 89 -8.19 7.48 13.39
C SER A 89 -7.48 6.92 12.16
N ALA A 90 -8.27 6.42 11.21
CA ALA A 90 -7.79 5.93 9.93
C ALA A 90 -8.51 6.62 8.77
N THR A 91 -7.75 7.21 7.85
CA THR A 91 -8.25 7.86 6.64
C THR A 91 -7.83 7.05 5.41
N TYR A 92 -8.77 6.77 4.50
CA TYR A 92 -8.51 6.05 3.26
C TYR A 92 -8.83 6.95 2.06
N LEU A 93 -7.81 7.28 1.28
CA LEU A 93 -7.95 8.08 0.06
C LEU A 93 -7.90 7.14 -1.15
N THR A 94 -8.97 7.14 -1.94
CA THR A 94 -9.08 6.36 -3.19
C THR A 94 -8.56 4.93 -3.06
N THR A 95 -9.01 4.24 -2.00
CA THR A 95 -8.54 2.90 -1.61
C THR A 95 -9.66 1.90 -1.80
N LEU A 96 -9.35 0.77 -2.43
CA LEU A 96 -10.26 -0.37 -2.48
C LEU A 96 -10.06 -1.25 -1.24
N LEU A 97 -11.17 -1.55 -0.57
CA LEU A 97 -11.26 -2.51 0.54
C LEU A 97 -12.14 -3.70 0.15
N ASP A 98 -13.22 -3.42 -0.58
CA ASP A 98 -13.99 -4.42 -1.33
C ASP A 98 -13.51 -4.42 -2.79
N PHE A 99 -13.06 -5.58 -3.26
CA PHE A 99 -12.57 -5.82 -4.62
C PHE A 99 -13.59 -6.53 -5.51
N SER A 100 -14.85 -6.68 -5.08
CA SER A 100 -15.92 -7.32 -5.85
C SER A 100 -16.17 -6.62 -7.19
N GLU A 101 -16.14 -5.28 -7.20
CA GLU A 101 -16.27 -4.44 -8.39
C GLU A 101 -15.12 -3.43 -8.50
N PRO A 102 -13.93 -3.87 -8.98
CA PRO A 102 -12.71 -3.07 -8.94
C PRO A 102 -12.64 -2.04 -10.09
N GLY A 103 -13.69 -1.91 -10.90
CA GLY A 103 -13.75 -1.04 -12.07
C GLY A 103 -12.99 -1.61 -13.27
N ASP A 104 -12.48 -0.72 -14.13
CA ASP A 104 -11.87 -1.08 -15.42
C ASP A 104 -10.62 -1.97 -15.28
N ILE A 105 -9.95 -1.98 -14.12
CA ILE A 105 -8.81 -2.86 -13.85
C ILE A 105 -9.19 -4.34 -13.97
N LYS A 106 -10.49 -4.68 -13.82
CA LYS A 106 -11.04 -6.02 -14.04
C LYS A 106 -10.68 -6.59 -15.41
N ALA A 107 -10.52 -5.74 -16.43
CA ALA A 107 -10.11 -6.16 -17.78
C ALA A 107 -8.72 -6.82 -17.83
N TYR A 108 -7.86 -6.52 -16.84
CA TYR A 108 -6.49 -7.07 -16.71
C TYR A 108 -6.41 -8.24 -15.72
N LEU A 109 -7.52 -8.57 -15.05
CA LEU A 109 -7.59 -9.55 -13.96
C LEU A 109 -8.39 -10.80 -14.38
N GLY A 110 -8.04 -11.36 -15.53
CA GLY A 110 -8.64 -12.60 -16.04
C GLY A 110 -7.90 -13.86 -15.61
N GLU A 111 -8.60 -15.00 -15.67
CA GLU A 111 -8.06 -16.33 -15.33
C GLU A 111 -6.74 -16.63 -16.06
N SER A 112 -6.65 -16.30 -17.35
CA SER A 112 -5.42 -16.51 -18.13
C SER A 112 -4.22 -15.70 -17.62
N THR A 113 -4.46 -14.47 -17.16
CA THR A 113 -3.42 -13.62 -16.59
C THR A 113 -2.99 -14.15 -15.22
N TYR A 114 -3.94 -14.59 -14.40
CA TYR A 114 -3.64 -15.25 -13.13
C TYR A 114 -2.78 -16.51 -13.33
N GLN A 115 -3.17 -17.41 -14.23
CA GLN A 115 -2.43 -18.65 -14.50
C GLN A 115 -1.01 -18.37 -15.01
N MET A 116 -0.85 -17.39 -15.89
CA MET A 116 0.47 -16.95 -16.37
C MET A 116 1.34 -16.43 -15.22
N ARG A 117 0.78 -15.63 -14.30
CA ARG A 117 1.49 -15.14 -13.12
C ARG A 117 1.83 -16.26 -12.13
N ALA A 118 0.90 -17.16 -11.87
CA ALA A 118 1.12 -18.32 -11.00
C ALA A 118 2.26 -19.21 -11.53
N GLN A 119 2.32 -19.43 -12.84
CA GLN A 119 3.44 -20.14 -13.47
C GLN A 119 4.76 -19.36 -13.40
N GLN A 120 4.72 -18.04 -13.62
CA GLN A 120 5.90 -17.17 -13.54
C GLN A 120 6.50 -17.15 -12.12
N PHE A 121 5.66 -17.04 -11.10
CA PHE A 121 6.10 -16.96 -9.71
C PHE A 121 6.30 -18.33 -9.07
N GLY A 122 5.80 -19.40 -9.67
CA GLY A 122 5.88 -20.74 -9.10
C GLY A 122 5.00 -20.92 -7.86
N PRO A 123 4.98 -22.15 -7.29
CA PRO A 123 4.06 -22.52 -6.21
C PRO A 123 4.31 -21.78 -4.88
N ASP A 124 5.52 -21.26 -4.67
CA ASP A 124 5.91 -20.53 -3.46
C ASP A 124 6.04 -19.01 -3.69
N GLY A 125 5.75 -18.53 -4.90
CA GLY A 125 5.79 -17.11 -5.24
C GLY A 125 7.18 -16.55 -5.54
N THR A 126 8.24 -17.37 -5.51
CA THR A 126 9.65 -16.91 -5.55
C THR A 126 10.32 -16.97 -6.93
N GLY A 127 9.62 -17.52 -7.93
CA GLY A 127 10.13 -17.81 -9.27
C GLY A 127 10.47 -16.60 -10.14
N GLY A 128 10.06 -15.39 -9.73
CA GLY A 128 10.37 -14.18 -10.47
C GLY A 128 9.83 -12.90 -9.82
N MET A 129 10.04 -11.77 -10.49
CA MET A 129 9.51 -10.47 -10.08
C MET A 129 8.61 -9.88 -11.15
N MET A 130 7.63 -9.11 -10.72
CA MET A 130 6.88 -8.24 -11.63
C MET A 130 7.71 -7.01 -11.95
N LYS A 131 7.96 -6.73 -13.23
CA LYS A 131 8.69 -5.52 -13.62
C LYS A 131 7.80 -4.30 -13.39
N GLY A 132 8.39 -3.21 -12.88
CA GLY A 132 7.68 -1.94 -12.71
C GLY A 132 7.04 -1.42 -14.01
N SER A 133 7.63 -1.73 -15.17
CA SER A 133 7.07 -1.41 -16.48
C SER A 133 5.73 -2.09 -16.77
N GLU A 134 5.52 -3.31 -16.26
CA GLU A 134 4.28 -4.06 -16.47
C GLU A 134 3.13 -3.44 -15.66
N LEU A 135 3.41 -3.06 -14.40
CA LEU A 135 2.46 -2.29 -13.58
C LEU A 135 2.16 -0.93 -14.22
N ALA A 136 3.20 -0.21 -14.64
CA ALA A 136 3.06 1.10 -15.26
C ALA A 136 2.19 1.05 -16.53
N GLN A 137 2.33 0.03 -17.36
CA GLN A 137 1.50 -0.15 -18.57
C GLN A 137 0.02 -0.38 -18.21
N SER A 138 -0.28 -1.27 -17.27
CA SER A 138 -1.66 -1.53 -16.84
C SER A 138 -2.33 -0.30 -16.24
N PHE A 139 -1.61 0.50 -15.43
CA PHE A 139 -2.16 1.74 -14.88
C PHE A 139 -2.26 2.86 -15.91
N ALA A 140 -1.35 2.93 -16.88
CA ALA A 140 -1.39 3.92 -17.94
C ALA A 140 -2.57 3.69 -18.88
N SER A 141 -2.91 2.43 -19.20
CA SER A 141 -4.04 2.09 -20.06
C SER A 141 -5.41 2.27 -19.38
N LEU A 142 -5.44 2.30 -18.04
CA LEU A 142 -6.63 2.60 -17.25
C LEU A 142 -6.90 4.10 -17.08
N ARG A 143 -5.91 4.94 -17.35
CA ARG A 143 -6.16 6.37 -17.47
C ARG A 143 -6.88 6.58 -18.79
N ALA A 144 -8.02 7.28 -18.75
CA ALA A 144 -8.60 7.81 -19.97
C ALA A 144 -7.49 8.55 -20.73
N ASN A 145 -7.22 8.12 -21.96
CA ASN A 145 -6.50 8.96 -22.90
C ASN A 145 -7.27 10.28 -22.94
N ASP A 146 -6.69 11.37 -22.41
CA ASP A 146 -6.97 12.67 -22.99
C ASP A 146 -6.53 12.53 -24.44
N LEU A 147 -7.50 12.28 -25.31
CA LEU A 147 -7.36 12.04 -26.74
C LEU A 147 -6.35 13.04 -27.35
N ILE A 148 -5.30 12.51 -27.99
CA ILE A 148 -4.76 13.14 -29.20
C ILE A 148 -5.72 12.77 -30.33
#